data_AF-A0A161M4H4-F1
#
_entry.id   AF-A0A161M4H4-F1
#
_cell.length_a   1.000
_cell.length_b   1.000
_cell.length_c   1.000
_cell.angle_alpha   90.00
_cell.angle_beta   90.00
_cell.angle_gamma   90.00
#
_symmetry.space_group_name_H-M   'P 1'
#
loop_
_entity.id
_entity.type
_entity.pdbx_description
1 polymer ?
#
loop_
_entity_poly.entity_id
_entity_poly.type
_entity_poly.pdbx_seq_one_letter_code
_entity_poly.pdbx_strand_id
1 'polypeptide(L)'
;IPMRNPSDSPKNLFTPGEILTDEPGLLRGHGTFVENEQIKSSLAGILERVNKLILVRPLKARYNGEIGDLVIGRITEIQQKRWKVDANSRLDSALLLASVNF
;
A
#
# COMPACT_ATOMS: atom_id res chain seq x y z
N ILE A 1 -34.96 11.72 11.91
CA ILE A 1 -33.65 11.03 12.02
C ILE A 1 -33.77 9.76 11.19
N PRO A 2 -33.19 9.66 9.98
CA PRO A 2 -33.49 8.54 9.10
C PRO A 2 -32.80 7.25 9.60
N MET A 3 -33.52 6.14 9.43
CA MET A 3 -33.18 4.79 9.85
C MET A 3 -32.02 4.22 9.01
N ARG A 4 -31.05 3.58 9.68
CA ARG A 4 -29.93 2.89 9.04
C ARG A 4 -30.43 1.67 8.26
N ASN A 5 -30.16 1.65 6.96
CA ASN A 5 -30.52 0.56 6.06
C ASN A 5 -29.78 -0.75 6.41
N PRO A 6 -30.38 -1.95 6.24
CA PRO A 6 -29.75 -3.24 6.57
C PRO A 6 -28.71 -3.74 5.56
N SER A 7 -28.36 -2.97 4.52
CA SER A 7 -27.31 -3.31 3.55
C SER A 7 -25.92 -2.86 4.05
N ASP A 8 -25.59 -3.20 5.30
CA ASP A 8 -24.30 -2.92 5.94
C ASP A 8 -23.34 -4.04 5.48
N SER A 9 -22.65 -3.82 4.35
CA SER A 9 -21.45 -4.59 4.03
C SER A 9 -20.47 -4.50 5.22
N PRO A 10 -19.75 -5.57 5.57
CA PRO A 10 -19.06 -5.62 6.85
C PRO A 10 -18.04 -4.49 6.97
N LYS A 11 -17.95 -3.95 8.19
CA LYS A 11 -17.03 -2.90 8.64
C LYS A 11 -15.57 -3.33 8.45
N ASN A 12 -15.10 -3.37 7.21
CA ASN A 12 -13.72 -3.71 6.91
C ASN A 12 -12.82 -2.48 6.90
N LEU A 13 -13.32 -1.31 7.31
CA LEU A 13 -12.53 -0.10 7.47
C LEU A 13 -11.92 -0.08 8.88
N PHE A 14 -10.61 -0.01 8.94
CA PHE A 14 -9.84 0.05 10.18
C PHE A 14 -9.06 1.36 10.27
N THR A 15 -8.80 1.78 11.50
CA THR A 15 -7.98 2.94 11.84
C THR A 15 -6.62 2.50 12.40
N PRO A 16 -5.57 3.36 12.32
CA PRO A 16 -4.28 3.04 12.92
C PRO A 16 -4.42 2.74 14.42
N GLY A 17 -3.86 1.60 14.87
CA GLY A 17 -3.93 1.10 16.24
C GLY A 17 -5.08 0.13 16.52
N GLU A 18 -6.04 0.00 15.61
CA GLU A 18 -7.18 -0.91 15.76
C GLU A 18 -6.74 -2.37 15.56
N ILE A 19 -7.28 -3.28 16.39
CA ILE A 19 -6.99 -4.71 16.32
C ILE A 19 -7.69 -5.30 15.10
N LEU A 20 -6.93 -5.96 14.23
CA LEU A 20 -7.44 -6.59 13.02
C LEU A 20 -7.96 -8.01 13.29
N THR A 21 -7.16 -8.80 14.03
CA THR A 21 -7.50 -10.17 14.41
C THR A 21 -6.62 -10.64 15.56
N ASP A 22 -7.16 -11.57 16.35
CA ASP A 22 -6.47 -12.30 17.42
C ASP A 22 -6.15 -13.76 17.01
N GLU A 23 -6.45 -14.16 15.77
CA GLU A 23 -6.19 -15.52 15.28
C GLU A 23 -4.66 -15.80 15.19
N PRO A 24 -4.15 -16.84 15.86
CA PRO A 24 -2.75 -17.21 15.76
C PRO A 24 -2.44 -17.87 14.40
N GLY A 25 -1.22 -17.67 13.89
CA GLY A 25 -0.71 -18.35 12.69
C GLY A 25 -1.04 -17.67 11.35
N LEU A 26 -1.53 -16.43 11.37
CA LEU A 26 -1.62 -15.61 10.16
C LEU A 26 -0.30 -14.91 9.83
N LEU A 27 -0.08 -14.72 8.53
CA LEU A 27 0.99 -13.93 7.98
C LEU A 27 0.57 -12.46 7.93
N ARG A 28 1.49 -11.59 8.30
CA ARG A 28 1.31 -10.13 8.27
C ARG A 28 1.84 -9.54 6.97
N GLY A 29 1.02 -8.75 6.32
CA GLY A 29 1.35 -7.97 5.14
C GLY A 29 1.50 -6.49 5.44
N HIS A 30 1.46 -5.68 4.39
CA HIS A 30 1.60 -4.23 4.49
C HIS A 30 0.44 -3.61 5.27
N GLY A 31 0.68 -2.50 5.96
CA GLY A 31 -0.37 -1.82 6.74
C GLY A 31 -0.73 -2.51 8.05
N THR A 32 0.06 -3.48 8.50
CA THR A 32 -0.15 -4.20 9.78
C THR A 32 1.12 -4.22 10.61
N PHE A 33 0.98 -4.32 11.93
CA PHE A 33 2.08 -4.55 12.87
C PHE A 33 1.61 -5.41 14.04
N VAL A 34 2.54 -5.91 14.84
CA VAL A 34 2.22 -6.75 16.01
C VAL A 34 2.59 -5.98 17.26
N GLU A 35 1.67 -5.92 18.21
CA GLU A 35 1.86 -5.32 19.53
C GLU A 35 1.06 -6.13 20.55
N ASN A 36 1.71 -6.52 21.66
CA ASN A 36 1.11 -7.38 22.70
C ASN A 36 0.50 -8.67 22.14
N GLU A 37 1.21 -9.32 21.20
CA GLU A 37 0.77 -10.55 20.51
C GLU A 37 -0.48 -10.39 19.61
N GLN A 38 -1.01 -9.17 19.47
CA GLN A 38 -2.16 -8.87 18.60
C GLN A 38 -1.71 -8.20 17.30
N ILE A 39 -2.38 -8.55 16.19
CA ILE A 39 -2.15 -7.89 14.91
C ILE A 39 -3.03 -6.63 14.84
N LYS A 40 -2.39 -5.47 14.73
CA LYS A 40 -3.04 -4.16 14.63
C LYS A 40 -2.79 -3.50 13.28
N SER A 41 -3.70 -2.61 12.90
CA SER A 41 -3.54 -1.79 11.70
C SER A 41 -2.54 -0.67 11.93
N SER A 42 -1.60 -0.45 11.01
CA SER A 42 -0.76 0.77 11.01
C SER A 42 -1.34 1.91 10.19
N LEU A 43 -2.39 1.67 9.41
CA LEU A 43 -2.93 2.61 8.43
C LEU A 43 -4.46 2.71 8.54
N ALA A 44 -5.02 3.83 8.06
CA ALA A 44 -6.45 3.93 7.84
C ALA A 44 -6.80 3.29 6.49
N GLY A 45 -7.58 2.21 6.49
CA GLY A 45 -7.77 1.43 5.28
C GLY A 45 -8.68 0.22 5.40
N ILE A 46 -8.82 -0.50 4.30
CA ILE A 46 -9.67 -1.68 4.20
C ILE A 46 -8.83 -2.93 4.49
N LEU A 47 -9.32 -3.81 5.35
CA LEU A 47 -8.71 -5.11 5.60
C LEU A 47 -8.83 -6.00 4.36
N GLU A 48 -7.70 -6.51 3.88
CA GLU A 48 -7.65 -7.54 2.86
C GLU A 48 -7.04 -8.82 3.42
N ARG A 49 -7.74 -9.92 3.19
CA ARG A 49 -7.30 -11.26 3.57
C ARG A 49 -7.13 -12.09 2.32
N VAL A 50 -5.91 -12.56 2.09
CA VAL A 50 -5.56 -13.48 1.00
C VAL A 50 -5.00 -14.75 1.62
N ASN A 51 -5.82 -15.80 1.69
CA ASN A 51 -5.49 -17.03 2.42
C ASN A 51 -5.13 -16.75 3.89
N LYS A 52 -3.87 -17.03 4.26
CA LYS A 52 -3.31 -16.77 5.58
C LYS A 52 -2.65 -15.40 5.71
N LEU A 53 -2.61 -14.59 4.65
CA LEU A 53 -2.02 -13.25 4.65
C LEU A 53 -3.10 -12.20 4.94
N ILE A 54 -2.84 -11.36 5.95
CA ILE A 54 -3.64 -10.18 6.25
C ILE A 54 -2.82 -8.93 5.96
N LEU A 55 -3.40 -8.00 5.20
CA LEU A 55 -2.87 -6.67 4.97
C LEU A 55 -3.99 -5.63 5.11
N VAL A 56 -3.60 -4.37 5.27
CA VAL A 56 -4.55 -3.24 5.23
C VAL A 56 -4.23 -2.40 4.00
N ARG A 57 -5.18 -2.32 3.06
CA ARG A 57 -5.11 -1.45 1.89
C ARG A 57 -5.47 -0.03 2.32
N PRO A 58 -4.54 0.93 2.32
CA PRO A 58 -4.83 2.30 2.73
C PRO A 58 -5.82 2.97 1.78
N LEU A 59 -6.60 3.92 2.29
CA LEU A 59 -7.53 4.72 1.47
C LEU A 59 -6.81 5.62 0.46
N LYS A 60 -5.58 6.03 0.77
CA LYS A 60 -4.72 6.83 -0.11
C LYS A 60 -3.27 6.38 0.07
N ALA A 61 -2.59 6.11 -1.04
CA ALA A 61 -1.17 5.77 -1.06
C ALA A 61 -0.45 6.45 -2.23
N ARG A 62 0.86 6.62 -2.07
CA ARG A 62 1.76 6.89 -3.20
C ARG A 62 1.93 5.63 -4.03
N TYR A 63 2.33 5.80 -5.28
CA TYR A 63 2.62 4.68 -6.17
C TYR A 63 3.73 3.79 -5.58
N ASN A 64 3.49 2.48 -5.57
CA ASN A 64 4.45 1.46 -5.17
C ASN A 64 4.65 0.56 -6.37
N GLY A 65 5.79 0.68 -7.05
CA GLY A 65 5.98 0.05 -8.34
C GLY A 65 6.10 -1.47 -8.26
N GLU A 66 5.37 -2.14 -9.15
CA GLU A 66 5.47 -3.58 -9.38
C GLU A 66 6.12 -3.88 -10.73
N ILE A 67 6.62 -5.10 -10.89
CA ILE A 67 7.28 -5.53 -12.12
C ILE A 67 6.23 -5.62 -13.23
N GLY A 68 6.47 -4.91 -14.33
CA GLY A 68 5.58 -4.90 -15.49
C GLY A 68 4.62 -3.70 -15.53
N ASP A 69 4.62 -2.84 -14.51
CA ASP A 69 3.82 -1.63 -14.52
C ASP A 69 4.29 -0.64 -15.60
N LEU A 70 3.34 -0.16 -16.41
CA LEU A 70 3.55 0.94 -17.34
C LEU A 70 3.21 2.26 -16.65
N VAL A 71 4.21 3.14 -16.48
CA VAL A 71 4.07 4.40 -15.77
C VAL A 71 4.45 5.60 -16.62
N ILE A 72 3.85 6.75 -16.31
CA ILE A 72 4.22 8.05 -16.85
C ILE A 72 4.85 8.84 -15.71
N GLY A 73 6.04 9.38 -15.95
CA GLY A 73 6.76 10.19 -14.97
C GLY A 73 7.42 11.41 -15.61
N ARG A 74 7.78 12.39 -14.78
CA ARG A 74 8.44 13.62 -15.20
C ARG A 74 9.92 13.56 -14.85
N ILE A 75 10.80 13.90 -15.79
CA ILE A 75 12.24 13.99 -15.50
C ILE A 75 12.48 15.17 -14.54
N THR A 76 13.13 14.91 -13.41
CA THR A 76 13.45 15.92 -12.39
C THR A 76 14.92 16.33 -12.42
N GLU A 77 15.81 15.39 -12.68
CA GLU A 77 17.26 15.62 -12.65
C GLU A 77 17.99 14.73 -13.66
N ILE A 78 19.05 15.26 -14.25
CA ILE A 78 19.96 14.51 -15.11
C ILE A 78 21.25 14.24 -14.33
N GLN A 79 21.61 12.97 -14.18
CA GLN A 79 22.84 12.54 -13.52
C GLN A 79 23.74 11.76 -14.49
N GLN A 80 24.97 11.49 -14.05
CA GLN A 80 25.88 10.64 -14.81
C GLN A 80 25.30 9.22 -14.92
N LYS A 81 25.04 8.77 -16.15
CA LYS A 81 24.47 7.45 -16.52
C LYS A 81 22.99 7.20 -16.19
N ARG A 82 22.27 8.15 -15.58
CA ARG A 82 20.85 7.98 -15.25
C ARG A 82 20.08 9.31 -15.24
N TRP A 83 18.79 9.24 -15.49
CA TRP A 83 17.84 10.32 -15.22
C TRP A 83 16.98 9.97 -14.00
N LYS A 84 16.76 10.95 -13.13
CA LYS A 84 15.75 10.84 -12.07
C LYS A 84 14.39 11.22 -12.64
N VAL A 85 13.40 10.41 -12.30
CA VAL A 85 12.03 10.54 -12.80
C VAL A 85 11.07 10.54 -11.62
N ASP A 86 10.26 11.58 -11.49
CA ASP A 86 9.14 11.63 -10.56
C ASP A 86 7.96 10.83 -11.12
N ALA A 87 7.62 9.73 -10.44
CA ALA A 87 6.49 8.86 -10.75
C ALA A 87 5.44 8.85 -9.60
N ASN A 88 5.42 9.89 -8.74
CA ASN A 88 4.57 9.97 -7.56
C ASN A 88 4.74 8.77 -6.58
N SER A 89 5.96 8.24 -6.52
CA SER A 89 6.40 7.17 -5.62
C SER A 89 7.03 7.74 -4.34
N ARG A 90 7.38 6.86 -3.39
CA ARG A 90 8.07 7.29 -2.15
C ARG A 90 9.47 7.86 -2.39
N LEU A 91 10.13 7.40 -3.44
CA LEU A 91 11.46 7.79 -3.88
C LEU A 91 11.40 8.11 -5.38
N ASP A 92 12.33 8.92 -5.86
CA ASP A 92 12.49 9.15 -7.30
C ASP A 92 12.84 7.84 -8.01
N SER A 93 12.19 7.61 -9.14
CA SER A 93 12.51 6.50 -10.04
C SER A 93 13.81 6.80 -10.80
N ALA A 94 14.57 5.75 -11.12
CA ALA A 94 15.80 5.87 -11.90
C ALA A 94 15.61 5.27 -13.30
N LEU A 95 15.78 6.10 -14.33
CA LEU A 95 15.85 5.66 -15.72
C LEU A 95 17.31 5.64 -16.16
N LEU A 96 17.87 4.44 -16.37
CA LEU A 96 19.25 4.31 -16.85
C LEU A 96 19.32 4.69 -18.32
N LEU A 97 20.40 5.37 -18.72
CA LEU A 97 20.60 5.74 -20.13
C LEU A 97 20.72 4.51 -21.05
N ALA A 98 21.22 3.39 -20.51
CA ALA A 98 21.31 2.12 -21.23
C ALA A 98 19.93 1.46 -21.49
N SER A 99 18.88 1.97 -20.85
CA SER A 99 17.50 1.45 -20.96
C SER A 99 16.62 2.29 -21.88
N VAL A 100 17.22 3.23 -22.62
CA VAL A 100 16.52 4.08 -23.59
C VAL A 100 16.97 3.69 -24.99
N ASN A 101 16.01 3.60 -25.91
CA ASN A 101 16.31 3.37 -27.33
C ASN A 101 16.69 4.69 -28.00
N PHE A 102 17.66 4.63 -28.91
CA PHE A 102 18.08 5.72 -29.78
C PHE A 102 17.71 5.43 -31.23
#